data_AF-G8R4D0-F1
#
_entry.id   AF-G8R4D0-F1
#
_cell.length_a   1.000
_cell.length_b   1.000
_cell.length_c   1.000
_cell.angle_alpha   90.00
_cell.angle_beta   90.00
_cell.angle_gamma   90.00
#
_symmetry.space_group_name_H-M   'P 1'
#
loop_
_entity.id
_entity.type
_entity.pdbx_description
1 polymer ?
#
loop_
_entity_poly.entity_id
_entity_poly.type
_entity_poly.pdbx_seq_one_letter_code
_entity_poly.pdbx_strand_id
1 'polypeptide(L)'
;MKRILFLLLVALVTLGVLLFIFNPEVIEKVWLWLIGLAGVIVTLIKKGIDWAKGLFNKPDEQKDSKTEDNKEYTQQLAVLKKSWQSEKSKLTARISELESKLLSPQEVPDDFEGTTITLLRYVDDGDTTLGLLFYNGKFYCYTLEDTFRETKIAGQTRIPKGTYKLGFNKSLTGLTQKYRDKYPWFEYHLHLKNVPDYEGIYIHVGNYHKDTDGCILLADGIGAKDSQLMVTHSQQAYKRFYLQIKKVLDREEQVRICIKDETWIASITKHSEALIID
;
A
#
# COMPACT_ATOMS: atom_id res chain seq x y z
N MET A 1 35.99 46.22 -19.82
CA MET A 1 34.78 45.41 -20.11
C MET A 1 34.88 43.96 -19.66
N LYS A 2 35.87 43.17 -20.12
CA LYS A 2 35.99 41.72 -19.75
C LYS A 2 36.09 41.42 -18.24
N ARG A 3 36.75 42.28 -17.45
CA ARG A 3 36.89 42.12 -15.99
C ARG A 3 35.59 42.40 -15.21
N ILE A 4 34.79 43.37 -15.67
CA ILE A 4 33.48 43.68 -15.07
C ILE A 4 32.49 42.55 -15.37
N LEU A 5 32.54 42.00 -16.59
CA LEU A 5 31.73 40.85 -16.98
C LEU A 5 32.08 39.61 -16.13
N PHE A 6 33.37 39.39 -15.86
CA PHE A 6 33.82 38.31 -14.98
C PHE A 6 33.33 38.48 -13.54
N LEU A 7 33.43 39.70 -12.97
CA LEU A 7 32.95 39.98 -11.62
C LEU A 7 31.43 39.85 -11.50
N LEU A 8 30.66 40.27 -12.52
CA LEU A 8 29.22 40.07 -12.56
C LEU A 8 28.85 38.58 -12.62
N LEU A 9 29.58 37.78 -13.40
CA LEU A 9 29.34 36.34 -13.49
C LEU A 9 29.63 35.64 -12.15
N VAL A 10 30.73 36.00 -11.48
CA VAL A 10 31.04 35.48 -10.14
C VAL A 10 29.96 35.87 -9.14
N ALA A 11 29.49 37.12 -9.15
CA ALA A 11 28.41 37.57 -8.27
C ALA A 11 27.07 36.86 -8.51
N LEU A 12 26.76 36.53 -9.76
CA LEU A 12 25.54 35.81 -10.14
C LEU A 12 25.60 34.35 -9.69
N VAL A 13 26.77 33.70 -9.83
CA VAL A 13 27.00 32.34 -9.36
C VAL A 13 26.91 32.27 -7.83
N THR A 14 27.54 33.20 -7.11
CA THR A 14 27.47 33.21 -5.63
C THR A 14 26.06 33.47 -5.14
N LEU A 15 25.30 34.37 -5.78
CA LEU A 15 23.88 34.60 -5.47
C LEU A 15 23.04 33.34 -5.72
N GLY A 16 23.29 32.63 -6.82
CA GLY A 16 22.63 31.36 -7.13
C GLY A 16 22.90 30.29 -6.07
N VAL A 17 24.16 30.12 -5.66
CA VAL A 17 24.54 29.18 -4.59
C VAL A 17 23.88 29.55 -3.27
N LEU A 18 23.87 30.83 -2.88
CA LEU A 18 23.19 31.30 -1.67
C LEU A 18 21.68 31.04 -1.74
N LEU A 19 21.03 31.30 -2.88
CA LEU A 19 19.60 31.04 -3.05
C LEU A 19 19.26 29.56 -2.80
N PHE A 20 20.11 28.65 -3.29
CA PHE A 20 19.94 27.21 -3.07
C PHE A 20 20.22 26.75 -1.63
N ILE A 21 21.19 27.36 -0.93
CA ILE A 21 21.46 27.05 0.48
C ILE A 21 20.31 27.52 1.39
N PHE A 22 19.75 28.70 1.13
CA PHE A 22 18.68 29.27 1.95
C PHE A 22 17.27 28.78 1.58
N ASN A 23 17.08 28.19 0.40
CA ASN A 23 15.78 27.69 -0.07
C ASN A 23 15.91 26.28 -0.67
N PRO A 24 16.13 25.24 0.16
CA PRO A 24 16.32 23.87 -0.33
C PRO A 24 15.11 23.32 -1.08
N GLU A 25 13.89 23.79 -0.79
CA GLU A 25 12.66 23.40 -1.50
C GLU A 25 12.68 23.74 -3.01
N VAL A 26 13.50 24.73 -3.43
CA VAL A 26 13.64 25.11 -4.83
C VAL A 26 14.44 24.05 -5.60
N ILE A 27 15.34 23.31 -4.95
CA ILE A 27 16.14 22.24 -5.57
C ILE A 27 15.22 21.14 -6.06
N GLU A 28 14.26 20.69 -5.26
CA GLU A 28 13.33 19.62 -5.63
C GLU A 28 12.48 19.99 -6.85
N LYS A 29 12.05 21.26 -6.94
CA LYS A 29 11.28 21.77 -8.09
C LYS A 29 12.11 21.91 -9.37
N VAL A 30 13.39 22.29 -9.26
CA VAL A 30 14.27 22.53 -10.42
C VAL A 30 14.96 21.25 -10.91
N TRP A 31 15.22 20.29 -10.03
CA TRP A 31 15.93 19.05 -10.34
C TRP A 31 15.25 18.21 -11.43
N LEU A 32 13.93 18.11 -11.41
CA LEU A 32 13.16 17.39 -12.44
C LEU A 32 13.26 18.05 -13.82
N TRP A 33 13.32 19.38 -13.87
CA TRP A 33 13.51 20.12 -15.13
C TRP A 33 14.93 19.95 -15.67
N LEU A 34 15.95 19.90 -14.81
CA LEU A 34 17.34 19.65 -15.21
C LEU A 34 17.54 18.25 -15.79
N ILE A 35 16.96 17.21 -15.18
CA ILE A 35 17.00 15.84 -15.72
C ILE A 35 16.31 15.78 -17.08
N GLY A 36 15.14 16.42 -17.21
CA GLY A 36 14.41 16.50 -18.49
C GLY A 36 15.24 17.19 -19.58
N LEU A 37 15.89 18.31 -19.26
CA LEU A 37 16.70 19.08 -20.19
C LEU A 37 17.99 18.33 -20.59
N ALA A 38 18.62 17.62 -19.66
CA ALA A 38 19.78 16.76 -19.94
C ALA A 38 19.40 15.64 -20.94
N GLY A 39 18.22 15.03 -20.79
CA GLY A 39 17.72 14.05 -21.74
C GLY A 39 17.60 14.61 -23.16
N VAL A 40 17.03 15.82 -23.29
CA VAL A 40 16.88 16.52 -24.59
C VAL A 40 18.24 16.81 -25.22
N ILE A 41 19.21 17.32 -24.45
CA ILE A 41 20.57 17.58 -24.93
C ILE A 41 21.22 16.30 -25.47
N VAL A 42 21.13 15.17 -24.74
CA VAL A 42 21.70 13.89 -25.18
C VAL A 42 21.09 13.42 -26.49
N THR A 43 19.77 13.55 -26.67
CA THR A 43 19.11 13.22 -27.94
C THR A 43 19.55 14.12 -29.10
N LEU A 44 19.79 15.41 -28.86
CA LEU A 44 20.27 16.34 -29.88
C LEU A 44 21.72 16.04 -30.27
N ILE A 45 22.58 15.70 -29.31
CA ILE A 45 23.97 15.30 -29.57
C ILE A 45 24.00 14.00 -30.39
N LYS A 46 23.19 12.99 -30.03
CA LYS A 46 23.09 11.75 -30.83
C LYS A 46 22.67 12.03 -32.27
N LYS A 47 21.60 12.82 -32.46
CA LYS A 47 21.15 13.22 -33.81
C LYS A 47 22.20 14.01 -34.59
N GLY A 48 22.97 14.88 -33.92
CA GLY A 48 24.06 15.64 -34.53
C GLY A 48 25.23 14.75 -34.96
N ILE A 49 25.60 13.75 -34.14
CA ILE A 49 26.64 12.77 -34.46
C ILE A 49 26.21 11.87 -35.62
N ASP A 50 24.95 11.43 -35.65
CA ASP A 50 24.42 10.60 -36.73
C ASP A 50 24.35 11.37 -38.07
N TRP A 51 23.97 12.66 -38.03
CA TRP A 51 24.03 13.55 -39.19
C TRP A 51 25.46 13.81 -39.67
N ALA A 52 26.41 14.03 -38.75
CA ALA A 52 27.82 14.21 -39.08
C ALA A 52 28.43 12.93 -39.69
N LYS A 53 28.11 11.74 -39.16
CA LYS A 53 28.50 10.46 -39.78
C LYS A 53 27.96 10.30 -41.20
N GLY A 54 26.77 10.85 -41.48
CA GLY A 54 26.18 10.90 -42.83
C GLY A 54 26.92 11.83 -43.80
N LEU A 55 27.65 12.83 -43.30
CA LEU A 55 28.45 13.75 -44.12
C LEU A 55 29.89 13.29 -44.34
N PHE A 56 30.43 12.45 -43.46
CA PHE A 56 31.81 11.95 -43.55
C PHE A 56 31.95 10.55 -44.17
N ASN A 57 30.87 9.77 -44.28
CA ASN A 57 30.90 8.52 -45.03
C ASN A 57 30.62 8.76 -46.52
N LYS A 58 31.65 9.16 -47.26
CA LYS A 58 31.82 8.70 -48.64
C LYS A 58 32.94 7.65 -48.65
N PRO A 59 32.59 6.38 -48.88
CA PRO A 59 33.51 5.44 -49.52
C PRO A 59 32.91 4.96 -50.84
N ASP A 60 33.65 5.27 -51.89
CA ASP A 60 33.89 4.54 -53.15
C ASP A 60 32.80 3.63 -53.74
N GLU A 61 32.48 3.96 -55.00
CA GLU A 61 31.83 3.06 -55.95
C GLU A 61 32.71 1.83 -56.21
N GLN A 62 32.27 0.68 -55.74
CA GLN A 62 32.54 -0.59 -56.42
C GLN A 62 31.20 -1.29 -56.64
N LYS A 63 30.78 -1.31 -57.91
CA LYS A 63 29.65 -2.12 -58.41
C LYS A 63 29.96 -3.59 -58.13
N ASP A 64 29.03 -4.28 -57.48
CA ASP A 64 28.78 -5.66 -57.85
C ASP A 64 27.32 -6.10 -57.61
N SER A 65 26.88 -6.92 -58.55
CA SER A 65 25.53 -7.43 -58.81
C SER A 65 24.73 -7.94 -57.61
N LYS A 66 23.44 -7.51 -57.51
CA LYS A 66 22.24 -8.27 -57.09
C LYS A 66 21.05 -7.32 -56.82
N THR A 67 20.30 -6.96 -57.86
CA THR A 67 19.13 -6.05 -57.72
C THR A 67 17.78 -6.74 -57.95
N GLU A 68 17.73 -8.04 -58.27
CA GLU A 68 16.45 -8.75 -58.46
C GLU A 68 16.06 -9.67 -57.30
N ASP A 69 17.03 -10.18 -56.52
CA ASP A 69 16.76 -11.04 -55.34
C ASP A 69 16.20 -10.27 -54.13
N ASN A 70 16.26 -8.94 -54.11
CA ASN A 70 15.98 -8.18 -52.88
C ASN A 70 14.49 -7.85 -52.67
N LYS A 71 13.65 -7.91 -53.72
CA LYS A 71 12.21 -7.59 -53.62
C LYS A 71 11.40 -8.73 -52.99
N GLU A 72 11.67 -9.97 -53.39
CA GLU A 72 10.94 -11.12 -52.88
C GLU A 72 11.23 -11.36 -51.39
N TYR A 73 12.51 -11.32 -51.00
CA TYR A 73 12.90 -11.40 -49.59
C TYR A 73 12.34 -10.23 -48.77
N THR A 74 12.35 -9.00 -49.30
CA THR A 74 11.73 -7.85 -48.61
C THR A 74 10.22 -8.04 -48.43
N GLN A 75 9.54 -8.62 -49.42
CA GLN A 75 8.10 -8.87 -49.36
C GLN A 75 7.76 -10.01 -48.39
N GLN A 76 8.54 -11.10 -48.38
CA GLN A 76 8.41 -12.19 -47.41
C GLN A 76 8.67 -11.69 -45.97
N LEU A 77 9.71 -10.87 -45.76
CA LEU A 77 9.99 -10.25 -44.46
C LEU A 77 8.89 -9.29 -44.00
N ALA A 78 8.25 -8.57 -44.93
CA ALA A 78 7.11 -7.72 -44.61
C ALA A 78 5.89 -8.54 -44.17
N VAL A 79 5.62 -9.66 -44.84
CA VAL A 79 4.55 -10.61 -44.47
C VAL A 79 4.81 -11.24 -43.10
N LEU A 80 6.03 -11.72 -42.86
CA LEU A 80 6.44 -12.29 -41.57
C LEU A 80 6.33 -11.27 -40.43
N LYS A 81 6.80 -10.03 -40.64
CA LYS A 81 6.65 -8.96 -39.66
C LYS A 81 5.18 -8.67 -39.37
N LYS A 82 4.32 -8.60 -40.40
CA LYS A 82 2.89 -8.36 -40.21
C LYS A 82 2.23 -9.50 -39.42
N SER A 83 2.60 -10.76 -39.72
CA SER A 83 2.13 -11.94 -38.98
C SER A 83 2.55 -11.87 -37.51
N TRP A 84 3.83 -11.62 -37.25
CA TRP A 84 4.37 -11.51 -35.89
C TRP A 84 3.74 -10.36 -35.10
N GLN A 85 3.51 -9.21 -35.72
CA GLN A 85 2.83 -8.08 -35.07
C GLN A 85 1.37 -8.44 -34.73
N SER A 86 0.69 -9.20 -35.59
CA SER A 86 -0.67 -9.67 -35.33
C SER A 86 -0.72 -10.72 -34.21
N GLU A 87 0.23 -11.64 -34.16
CA GLU A 87 0.32 -12.62 -33.07
C GLU A 87 0.67 -11.92 -31.76
N LYS A 88 1.67 -11.04 -31.77
CA LYS A 88 2.04 -10.25 -30.59
C LYS A 88 0.85 -9.47 -30.05
N SER A 89 0.06 -8.80 -30.90
CA SER A 89 -1.11 -8.05 -30.42
C SER A 89 -2.19 -8.97 -29.83
N LYS A 90 -2.43 -10.15 -30.42
CA LYS A 90 -3.35 -11.16 -29.87
C LYS A 90 -2.88 -11.67 -28.51
N LEU A 91 -1.58 -11.98 -28.37
CA LEU A 91 -1.01 -12.41 -27.10
C LEU A 91 -1.11 -11.32 -26.05
N THR A 92 -0.75 -10.07 -26.39
CA THR A 92 -0.88 -8.94 -25.47
C THR A 92 -2.32 -8.72 -25.03
N ALA A 93 -3.29 -8.81 -25.95
CA ALA A 93 -4.71 -8.70 -25.61
C ALA A 93 -5.16 -9.84 -24.69
N ARG A 94 -4.72 -11.08 -24.95
CA ARG A 94 -5.05 -12.22 -24.11
C ARG A 94 -4.41 -12.13 -22.72
N ILE A 95 -3.17 -11.64 -22.62
CA ILE A 95 -2.51 -11.38 -21.35
C ILE A 95 -3.29 -10.31 -20.58
N SER A 96 -3.64 -9.20 -21.22
CA SER A 96 -4.45 -8.14 -20.59
C SER A 96 -5.84 -8.65 -20.15
N GLU A 97 -6.48 -9.52 -20.94
CA GLU A 97 -7.74 -10.17 -20.57
C GLU A 97 -7.56 -11.11 -19.36
N LEU A 98 -6.48 -11.89 -19.32
CA LEU A 98 -6.18 -12.79 -18.21
C LEU A 98 -5.82 -12.01 -16.94
N GLU A 99 -5.02 -10.96 -17.07
CA GLU A 99 -4.72 -10.02 -15.98
C GLU A 99 -6.01 -9.39 -15.46
N SER A 100 -6.90 -8.92 -16.35
CA SER A 100 -8.23 -8.41 -15.98
C SER A 100 -9.07 -9.46 -15.25
N LYS A 101 -9.06 -10.73 -15.68
CA LYS A 101 -9.76 -11.84 -15.00
C LYS A 101 -9.12 -12.29 -13.69
N LEU A 102 -7.82 -12.04 -13.50
CA LEU A 102 -7.10 -12.30 -12.26
C LEU A 102 -7.22 -11.12 -11.27
N LEU A 103 -7.38 -9.90 -11.80
CA LEU A 103 -7.57 -8.66 -11.05
C LEU A 103 -9.04 -8.37 -10.75
N SER A 104 -9.97 -8.96 -11.50
CA SER A 104 -11.37 -9.00 -11.10
C SER A 104 -11.42 -9.75 -9.77
N PRO A 105 -12.05 -9.19 -8.73
CA PRO A 105 -12.28 -9.92 -7.51
C PRO A 105 -13.11 -11.14 -7.88
N GLN A 106 -12.48 -12.30 -8.02
CA GLN A 106 -13.19 -13.52 -7.80
C GLN A 106 -13.58 -13.44 -6.33
N GLU A 107 -14.80 -12.99 -6.05
CA GLU A 107 -15.48 -13.26 -4.80
C GLU A 107 -15.55 -14.78 -4.71
N VAL A 108 -14.47 -15.42 -4.28
CA VAL A 108 -14.52 -16.79 -3.80
C VAL A 108 -15.58 -16.74 -2.71
N PRO A 109 -16.74 -17.41 -2.90
CA PRO A 109 -17.79 -17.37 -1.91
C PRO A 109 -17.19 -17.84 -0.60
N ASP A 110 -17.14 -16.93 0.37
CA ASP A 110 -16.63 -17.21 1.69
C ASP A 110 -17.70 -18.05 2.40
N ASP A 111 -17.52 -19.37 2.35
CA ASP A 111 -18.45 -20.39 2.82
C ASP A 111 -18.52 -20.50 4.35
N PHE A 112 -17.92 -19.55 5.06
CA PHE A 112 -17.92 -19.51 6.50
C PHE A 112 -19.31 -19.25 7.08
N GLU A 113 -19.88 -20.29 7.68
CA GLU A 113 -21.10 -20.21 8.47
C GLU A 113 -20.79 -19.77 9.91
N GLY A 114 -21.05 -18.50 10.22
CA GLY A 114 -20.88 -17.96 11.57
C GLY A 114 -20.82 -16.45 11.63
N THR A 115 -20.44 -15.93 12.80
CA THR A 115 -20.23 -14.49 12.97
C THR A 115 -18.86 -14.05 12.45
N THR A 116 -18.86 -13.07 11.55
CA THR A 116 -17.64 -12.47 11.00
C THR A 116 -17.44 -11.07 11.56
N ILE A 117 -16.30 -10.88 12.22
CA ILE A 117 -15.81 -9.56 12.61
C ILE A 117 -14.80 -9.12 11.56
N THR A 118 -14.93 -7.92 11.03
CA THR A 118 -13.96 -7.39 10.05
C THR A 118 -13.28 -6.16 10.63
N LEU A 119 -11.96 -6.18 10.74
CA LEU A 119 -11.15 -5.03 11.12
C LEU A 119 -10.47 -4.48 9.87
N LEU A 120 -10.82 -3.24 9.51
CA LEU A 120 -10.24 -2.51 8.38
C LEU A 120 -9.35 -1.39 8.89
N ARG A 121 -8.03 -1.53 8.77
CA ARG A 121 -7.06 -0.49 9.17
C ARG A 121 -7.06 0.63 8.15
N TYR A 122 -7.12 1.88 8.55
CA TYR A 122 -7.21 2.99 7.59
C TYR A 122 -6.13 4.06 7.77
N VAL A 123 -5.44 4.09 8.92
CA VAL A 123 -4.31 4.99 9.21
C VAL A 123 -3.31 4.26 10.11
N ASP A 124 -2.03 4.44 9.84
CA ASP A 124 -0.91 4.15 10.74
C ASP A 124 -0.01 5.40 10.77
N ASP A 125 0.22 5.97 11.96
CA ASP A 125 1.02 7.19 12.15
C ASP A 125 2.47 6.91 12.58
N GLY A 126 2.88 5.64 12.62
CA GLY A 126 4.20 5.21 13.07
C GLY A 126 4.27 4.80 14.54
N ASP A 127 3.25 5.12 15.34
CA ASP A 127 3.08 4.61 16.71
C ASP A 127 1.73 3.89 16.88
N THR A 128 0.70 4.39 16.22
CA THR A 128 -0.71 4.03 16.37
C THR A 128 -1.31 3.63 15.03
N THR A 129 -1.95 2.46 15.00
CA THR A 129 -2.83 2.06 13.90
C THR A 129 -4.29 2.26 14.28
N LEU A 130 -5.04 3.02 13.48
CA LEU A 130 -6.49 3.13 13.61
C LEU A 130 -7.22 2.23 12.62
N GLY A 131 -8.34 1.67 13.08
CA GLY A 131 -9.18 0.80 12.26
C GLY A 131 -10.67 0.97 12.49
N LEU A 132 -11.44 0.38 11.59
CA LEU A 132 -12.89 0.27 11.63
C LEU A 132 -13.27 -1.19 11.89
N LEU A 133 -14.06 -1.44 12.92
CA LEU A 133 -14.58 -2.77 13.21
C LEU A 133 -16.00 -2.91 12.68
N PHE A 134 -16.27 -3.99 11.96
CA PHE A 134 -17.57 -4.37 11.46
C PHE A 134 -18.01 -5.69 12.09
N TYR A 135 -19.30 -5.79 12.42
CA TYR A 135 -19.96 -7.01 12.84
C TYR A 135 -20.89 -7.46 11.71
N ASN A 136 -20.61 -8.62 11.09
CA ASN A 136 -21.37 -9.14 9.94
C ASN A 136 -21.62 -8.07 8.87
N GLY A 137 -20.56 -7.35 8.48
CA GLY A 137 -20.60 -6.32 7.45
C GLY A 137 -21.22 -4.98 7.88
N LYS A 138 -21.72 -4.85 9.11
CA LYS A 138 -22.23 -3.57 9.64
C LYS A 138 -21.18 -2.89 10.50
N PHE A 139 -20.93 -1.61 10.27
CA PHE A 139 -20.01 -0.84 11.12
C PHE A 139 -20.44 -0.95 12.58
N TYR A 140 -19.48 -1.22 13.46
CA TYR A 140 -19.72 -1.50 14.86
C TYR A 140 -19.04 -0.49 15.78
N CYS A 141 -17.74 -0.29 15.63
CA CYS A 141 -16.96 0.66 16.42
C CYS A 141 -15.59 0.95 15.77
N TYR A 142 -14.80 1.84 16.38
CA TYR A 142 -13.41 2.10 16.01
C TYR A 142 -12.46 1.18 16.77
N THR A 143 -11.25 1.02 16.22
CA THR A 143 -10.16 0.25 16.85
C THR A 143 -8.87 1.06 16.92
N LEU A 144 -8.04 0.74 17.90
CA LEU A 144 -6.65 1.20 18.01
C LEU A 144 -5.74 0.00 18.28
N GLU A 145 -4.63 -0.07 17.56
CA GLU A 145 -3.53 -1.03 17.77
C GLU A 145 -2.19 -0.26 17.78
N ASP A 146 -1.08 -0.93 18.12
CA ASP A 146 0.26 -0.40 17.85
C ASP A 146 0.51 -0.22 16.33
N THR A 147 1.64 0.37 15.98
CA THR A 147 2.10 0.46 14.58
C THR A 147 2.49 -0.90 13.98
N PHE A 148 2.54 -0.96 12.65
CA PHE A 148 3.16 -2.05 11.92
C PHE A 148 4.69 -2.09 12.10
N ARG A 149 5.23 -3.29 12.28
CA ARG A 149 6.67 -3.56 12.15
C ARG A 149 6.88 -4.83 11.36
N GLU A 150 7.83 -4.81 10.43
CA GLU A 150 8.22 -5.98 9.64
C GLU A 150 8.79 -7.09 10.53
N THR A 151 9.62 -6.72 11.50
CA THR A 151 10.10 -7.61 12.55
C THR A 151 9.34 -7.30 13.84
N LYS A 152 8.73 -8.33 14.43
CA LYS A 152 7.95 -8.20 15.67
C LYS A 152 8.82 -7.70 16.82
N ILE A 153 8.39 -6.61 17.46
CA ILE A 153 8.89 -6.14 18.74
C ILE A 153 7.78 -6.36 19.76
N ALA A 154 8.07 -7.13 20.81
CA ALA A 154 7.10 -7.44 21.85
C ALA A 154 6.53 -6.15 22.47
N GLY A 155 5.21 -6.04 22.51
CA GLY A 155 4.50 -4.88 23.05
C GLY A 155 4.52 -3.62 22.19
N GLN A 156 5.02 -3.69 20.96
CA GLN A 156 5.17 -2.52 20.07
C GLN A 156 4.89 -2.88 18.61
N THR A 157 4.07 -3.90 18.36
CA THR A 157 3.77 -4.38 17.00
C THR A 157 2.34 -4.90 16.95
N ARG A 158 1.56 -4.35 16.01
CA ARG A 158 0.19 -4.81 15.75
C ARG A 158 0.14 -6.24 15.21
N ILE A 159 -1.03 -6.85 15.36
CA ILE A 159 -1.32 -8.20 14.85
C ILE A 159 -1.18 -8.23 13.32
N PRO A 160 -0.59 -9.27 12.70
CA PRO A 160 -0.53 -9.36 11.24
C PRO A 160 -1.92 -9.49 10.62
N LYS A 161 -2.11 -8.92 9.42
CA LYS A 161 -3.34 -9.14 8.64
C LYS A 161 -3.61 -10.64 8.44
N GLY A 162 -4.87 -11.00 8.32
CA GLY A 162 -5.28 -12.41 8.17
C GLY A 162 -6.65 -12.69 8.76
N THR A 163 -7.05 -13.95 8.69
CA THR A 163 -8.31 -14.44 9.25
C THR A 163 -8.01 -15.36 10.42
N TYR A 164 -8.55 -15.03 11.60
CA TYR A 164 -8.28 -15.74 12.84
C TYR A 164 -9.58 -16.16 13.52
N LYS A 165 -9.56 -17.30 14.18
CA LYS A 165 -10.68 -17.71 15.04
C LYS A 165 -10.68 -16.85 16.31
N LEU A 166 -11.85 -16.35 16.68
CA LEU A 166 -12.05 -15.62 17.94
C LEU A 166 -12.64 -16.56 18.98
N GLY A 167 -12.21 -16.44 20.23
CA GLY A 167 -12.78 -17.20 21.34
C GLY A 167 -12.36 -16.68 22.70
N PHE A 168 -12.75 -17.37 23.76
CA PHE A 168 -12.27 -17.05 25.10
C PHE A 168 -10.90 -17.67 25.38
N ASN A 169 -9.98 -16.86 25.91
CA ASN A 169 -8.80 -17.38 26.58
C ASN A 169 -9.15 -17.78 28.02
N LYS A 170 -9.24 -19.08 28.29
CA LYS A 170 -9.62 -19.61 29.62
C LYS A 170 -8.46 -19.61 30.65
N SER A 171 -7.31 -19.04 30.31
CA SER A 171 -6.18 -18.90 31.21
C SER A 171 -6.36 -17.73 32.19
N LEU A 172 -6.05 -17.94 33.47
CA LEU A 172 -6.10 -16.91 34.50
C LEU A 172 -4.84 -16.04 34.47
N THR A 173 -4.80 -15.08 33.54
CA THR A 173 -3.71 -14.10 33.44
C THR A 173 -3.90 -12.95 34.43
N GLY A 174 -2.82 -12.23 34.76
CA GLY A 174 -2.90 -11.05 35.62
C GLY A 174 -3.86 -9.97 35.09
N LEU A 175 -3.94 -9.78 33.76
CA LEU A 175 -4.90 -8.88 33.15
C LEU A 175 -6.34 -9.40 33.31
N THR A 176 -6.57 -10.69 33.14
CA THR A 176 -7.90 -11.32 33.34
C THR A 176 -8.38 -11.14 34.77
N GLN A 177 -7.51 -11.33 35.77
CA GLN A 177 -7.87 -11.09 37.16
C GLN A 177 -8.27 -9.62 37.40
N LYS A 178 -7.45 -8.67 36.93
CA LYS A 178 -7.76 -7.23 37.03
C LYS A 178 -9.10 -6.87 36.38
N TYR A 179 -9.43 -7.48 35.24
CA TYR A 179 -10.70 -7.23 34.55
C TYR A 179 -11.89 -7.80 35.32
N ARG A 180 -11.78 -9.00 35.89
CA ARG A 180 -12.84 -9.59 36.72
C ARG A 180 -13.13 -8.76 37.97
N ASP A 181 -12.08 -8.26 38.62
CA ASP A 181 -12.22 -7.43 39.81
C ASP A 181 -12.90 -6.09 39.48
N LYS A 182 -12.64 -5.55 38.28
CA LYS A 182 -13.17 -4.25 37.84
C LYS A 182 -14.55 -4.33 37.18
N TYR A 183 -14.85 -5.41 36.46
CA TYR A 183 -16.01 -5.52 35.58
C TYR A 183 -16.84 -6.77 35.91
N PRO A 184 -17.97 -6.63 36.63
CA PRO A 184 -18.81 -7.77 37.03
C PRO A 184 -19.42 -8.57 35.87
N TRP A 185 -19.44 -8.00 34.67
CA TRP A 185 -19.97 -8.60 33.44
C TRP A 185 -18.91 -9.35 32.62
N PHE A 186 -17.65 -9.37 33.08
CA PHE A 186 -16.52 -9.94 32.38
C PHE A 186 -16.12 -11.29 33.00
N GLU A 187 -15.83 -12.28 32.16
CA GLU A 187 -15.43 -13.62 32.60
C GLU A 187 -14.02 -13.98 32.12
N TYR A 188 -13.78 -14.00 30.81
CA TYR A 188 -12.48 -14.28 30.20
C TYR A 188 -12.23 -13.32 29.04
N HIS A 189 -10.95 -13.03 28.74
CA HIS A 189 -10.62 -12.18 27.59
C HIS A 189 -10.99 -12.89 26.28
N LEU A 190 -11.56 -12.13 25.35
CA LEU A 190 -11.64 -12.54 23.95
C LEU A 190 -10.25 -12.46 23.33
N HIS A 191 -9.84 -13.52 22.63
CA HIS A 191 -8.52 -13.59 22.00
C HIS A 191 -8.57 -14.15 20.58
N LEU A 192 -7.59 -13.76 19.78
CA LEU A 192 -7.34 -14.34 18.47
C LEU A 192 -6.52 -15.61 18.63
N LYS A 193 -6.96 -16.71 18.02
CA LYS A 193 -6.30 -18.01 18.09
C LYS A 193 -5.34 -18.22 16.92
N ASN A 194 -4.24 -18.92 17.20
CA ASN A 194 -3.25 -19.38 16.22
C ASN A 194 -2.65 -18.25 15.37
N VAL A 195 -2.38 -17.09 15.99
CA VAL A 195 -1.66 -16.02 15.31
C VAL A 195 -0.16 -16.35 15.36
N PRO A 196 0.53 -16.47 14.20
CA PRO A 196 1.95 -16.86 14.16
C PRO A 196 2.83 -15.91 14.96
N ASP A 197 3.65 -16.43 15.88
CA ASP A 197 4.58 -15.67 16.73
C ASP A 197 3.95 -14.72 17.75
N TYR A 198 2.63 -14.77 17.96
CA TYR A 198 1.96 -13.97 19.00
C TYR A 198 1.22 -14.86 20.01
N GLU A 199 1.28 -14.45 21.27
CA GLU A 199 0.51 -15.03 22.36
C GLU A 199 -0.21 -13.92 23.12
N GLY A 200 -1.31 -14.26 23.81
CA GLY A 200 -2.01 -13.30 24.66
C GLY A 200 -2.69 -12.14 23.92
N ILE A 201 -3.02 -12.32 22.64
CA ILE A 201 -3.64 -11.27 21.82
C ILE A 201 -5.10 -11.08 22.20
N TYR A 202 -5.40 -10.02 22.95
CA TYR A 202 -6.73 -9.73 23.41
C TYR A 202 -7.43 -8.66 22.57
N ILE A 203 -8.76 -8.66 22.68
CA ILE A 203 -9.57 -7.48 22.43
C ILE A 203 -9.93 -6.91 23.80
N HIS A 204 -9.61 -5.64 24.06
CA HIS A 204 -9.80 -5.07 25.39
C HIS A 204 -9.97 -3.53 25.40
N VAL A 205 -10.07 -2.98 26.60
CA VAL A 205 -10.22 -1.53 26.85
C VAL A 205 -8.84 -0.87 26.87
N GLY A 206 -8.72 0.28 26.20
CA GLY A 206 -7.58 1.18 26.21
C GLY A 206 -7.86 2.37 25.29
N ASN A 207 -7.10 3.45 25.41
CA ASN A 207 -7.32 4.69 24.66
C ASN A 207 -6.11 5.12 23.83
N TYR A 208 -4.91 4.65 24.15
CA TYR A 208 -3.66 5.00 23.48
C TYR A 208 -2.89 3.72 23.08
N HIS A 209 -1.95 3.82 22.13
CA HIS A 209 -1.10 2.67 21.77
C HIS A 209 -0.32 2.12 22.97
N LYS A 210 0.15 2.98 23.89
CA LYS A 210 0.77 2.56 25.16
C LYS A 210 -0.14 1.78 26.13
N ASP A 211 -1.45 1.77 25.90
CA ASP A 211 -2.40 0.98 26.69
C ASP A 211 -2.53 -0.45 26.15
N THR A 212 -1.81 -0.79 25.08
CA THR A 212 -1.78 -2.10 24.45
C THR A 212 -0.36 -2.61 24.30
N ASP A 213 -0.19 -3.93 24.31
CA ASP A 213 1.06 -4.62 23.96
C ASP A 213 0.94 -5.26 22.56
N GLY A 214 0.36 -4.53 21.60
CA GLY A 214 0.02 -5.03 20.26
C GLY A 214 -1.37 -5.67 20.11
N CYS A 215 -2.20 -5.65 21.17
CA CYS A 215 -3.59 -6.08 21.18
C CYS A 215 -4.55 -5.06 20.53
N ILE A 216 -5.81 -5.46 20.31
CA ILE A 216 -6.85 -4.60 19.71
C ILE A 216 -7.63 -3.87 20.81
N LEU A 217 -7.62 -2.55 20.77
CA LEU A 217 -8.45 -1.69 21.62
C LEU A 217 -9.72 -1.32 20.88
N LEU A 218 -10.88 -1.40 21.54
CA LEU A 218 -12.17 -0.98 20.96
C LEU A 218 -12.64 0.34 21.54
N ALA A 219 -13.34 1.14 20.72
CA ALA A 219 -13.83 2.45 21.13
C ALA A 219 -14.98 2.97 20.26
N ASP A 220 -15.83 3.83 20.84
CA ASP A 220 -16.95 4.44 20.14
C ASP A 220 -16.60 5.82 19.54
N GLY A 221 -15.39 6.33 19.78
CA GLY A 221 -14.92 7.57 19.17
C GLY A 221 -13.41 7.62 18.98
N ILE A 222 -12.96 8.50 18.10
CA ILE A 222 -11.55 8.82 17.83
C ILE A 222 -11.28 10.23 18.34
N GLY A 223 -10.04 10.48 18.75
CA GLY A 223 -9.57 11.82 19.08
C GLY A 223 -8.08 11.96 18.82
N ALA A 224 -7.55 13.13 19.13
CA ALA A 224 -6.12 13.39 19.19
C ALA A 224 -5.84 14.25 20.42
N LYS A 225 -4.74 13.96 21.11
CA LYS A 225 -4.23 14.77 22.22
C LYS A 225 -2.74 14.95 22.06
N ASP A 226 -2.26 16.19 22.11
CA ASP A 226 -0.83 16.51 21.98
C ASP A 226 -0.23 15.91 20.69
N SER A 227 -0.98 15.99 19.58
CA SER A 227 -0.66 15.38 18.27
C SER A 227 -0.61 13.84 18.23
N GLN A 228 -0.89 13.16 19.34
CA GLN A 228 -1.00 11.70 19.39
C GLN A 228 -2.43 11.25 19.10
N LEU A 229 -2.60 10.30 18.18
CA LEU A 229 -3.90 9.67 17.93
C LEU A 229 -4.36 8.87 19.15
N MET A 230 -5.65 8.92 19.42
CA MET A 230 -6.29 8.19 20.51
C MET A 230 -7.69 7.74 20.14
N VAL A 231 -8.22 6.85 20.96
CA VAL A 231 -9.62 6.50 20.95
C VAL A 231 -10.30 6.78 22.29
N THR A 232 -11.62 6.95 22.26
CA THR A 232 -12.42 7.37 23.41
C THR A 232 -13.62 6.43 23.64
N HIS A 233 -14.17 6.46 24.86
CA HIS A 233 -15.32 5.62 25.24
C HIS A 233 -15.07 4.11 25.12
N SER A 234 -13.82 3.67 25.28
CA SER A 234 -13.39 2.28 25.09
C SER A 234 -14.11 1.26 25.98
N GLN A 235 -14.39 1.63 27.23
CA GLN A 235 -15.12 0.77 28.16
C GLN A 235 -16.54 0.44 27.66
N GLN A 236 -17.23 1.41 27.06
CA GLN A 236 -18.61 1.24 26.59
C GLN A 236 -18.64 0.36 25.33
N ALA A 237 -17.77 0.68 24.36
CA ALA A 237 -17.60 -0.09 23.14
C ALA A 237 -17.25 -1.56 23.45
N TYR A 238 -16.25 -1.77 24.31
CA TYR A 238 -15.81 -3.10 24.67
C TYR A 238 -16.88 -3.89 25.42
N LYS A 239 -17.57 -3.30 26.41
CA LYS A 239 -18.66 -3.99 27.13
C LYS A 239 -19.75 -4.47 26.18
N ARG A 240 -20.18 -3.61 25.25
CA ARG A 240 -21.23 -3.93 24.27
C ARG A 240 -20.79 -5.06 23.35
N PHE A 241 -19.58 -4.97 22.81
CA PHE A 241 -18.98 -6.01 21.97
C PHE A 241 -18.83 -7.34 22.71
N TYR A 242 -18.25 -7.30 23.91
CA TYR A 242 -17.98 -8.46 24.74
C TYR A 242 -19.25 -9.26 25.03
N LEU A 243 -20.31 -8.58 25.51
CA LEU A 243 -21.58 -9.23 25.83
C LEU A 243 -22.26 -9.81 24.59
N GLN A 244 -22.11 -9.17 23.42
CA GLN A 244 -22.66 -9.66 22.17
C GLN A 244 -21.92 -10.93 21.70
N ILE A 245 -20.59 -10.90 21.66
CA ILE A 245 -19.77 -12.06 21.27
C ILE A 245 -19.91 -13.20 22.27
N LYS A 246 -20.00 -12.91 23.57
CA LYS A 246 -20.23 -13.94 24.59
C LYS A 246 -21.51 -14.72 24.30
N LYS A 247 -22.62 -14.06 23.97
CA LYS A 247 -23.89 -14.73 23.62
C LYS A 247 -23.79 -15.63 22.39
N VAL A 248 -22.90 -15.31 21.46
CA VAL A 248 -22.66 -16.12 20.25
C VAL A 248 -21.82 -17.34 20.63
N LEU A 249 -20.72 -17.13 21.35
CA LEU A 249 -19.83 -18.20 21.80
C LEU A 249 -20.48 -19.16 22.82
N ASP A 250 -21.37 -18.66 23.69
CA ASP A 250 -22.13 -19.48 24.64
C ASP A 250 -23.11 -20.45 23.93
N ARG A 251 -23.48 -20.15 22.67
CA ARG A 251 -24.27 -21.04 21.79
C ARG A 251 -23.40 -21.96 20.93
N GLU A 252 -22.09 -21.97 21.17
CA GLU A 252 -21.10 -22.75 20.42
C GLU A 252 -20.99 -22.37 18.93
N GLU A 253 -21.54 -21.22 18.55
CA GLU A 253 -21.42 -20.67 17.20
C GLU A 253 -19.98 -20.22 16.91
N GLN A 254 -19.55 -20.37 15.66
CA GLN A 254 -18.20 -19.97 15.25
C GLN A 254 -18.12 -18.45 15.09
N VAL A 255 -17.02 -17.88 15.59
CA VAL A 255 -16.68 -16.47 15.41
C VAL A 255 -15.28 -16.38 14.85
N ARG A 256 -15.12 -15.56 13.82
CA ARG A 256 -13.80 -15.21 13.26
C ARG A 256 -13.62 -13.71 13.20
N ILE A 257 -12.37 -13.29 13.09
CA ILE A 257 -11.98 -11.91 12.77
C ILE A 257 -11.11 -11.89 11.52
N CYS A 258 -11.47 -11.05 10.56
CA CYS A 258 -10.76 -10.80 9.32
C CYS A 258 -10.09 -9.43 9.42
N ILE A 259 -8.76 -9.40 9.51
CA ILE A 259 -7.95 -8.18 9.62
C ILE A 259 -7.40 -7.83 8.24
N LYS A 260 -7.65 -6.60 7.78
CA LYS A 260 -7.11 -6.04 6.53
C LYS A 260 -6.27 -4.80 6.81
N ASP A 261 -5.08 -4.77 6.22
CA ASP A 261 -4.22 -3.58 6.17
C ASP A 261 -4.79 -2.53 5.22
N GLU A 262 -4.30 -1.30 5.34
CA GLU A 262 -4.71 -0.05 4.69
C GLU A 262 -4.90 -0.15 3.16
N THR A 263 -4.26 -1.13 2.53
CA THR A 263 -4.39 -1.40 1.09
C THR A 263 -5.79 -1.77 0.64
N TRP A 264 -6.70 -2.13 1.55
CA TRP A 264 -8.12 -2.35 1.21
C TRP A 264 -8.77 -1.09 0.60
N ILE A 265 -8.32 0.10 0.97
CA ILE A 265 -8.84 1.37 0.40
C ILE A 265 -8.54 1.43 -1.10
N ALA A 266 -7.30 1.12 -1.50
CA ALA A 266 -6.90 1.11 -2.91
C ALA A 266 -7.68 0.08 -3.74
N SER A 267 -8.09 -1.03 -3.12
CA SER A 267 -8.91 -2.05 -3.77
C SER A 267 -10.32 -1.54 -4.13
N ILE A 268 -10.87 -0.61 -3.34
CA ILE A 268 -12.17 0.01 -3.61
C ILE A 268 -12.05 1.03 -4.75
N THR A 269 -11.00 1.85 -4.74
CA THR A 269 -10.79 2.89 -5.76
C THR A 269 -10.64 2.30 -7.17
N LYS A 270 -9.84 1.23 -7.31
CA LYS A 270 -9.73 0.51 -8.59
C LYS A 270 -11.05 -0.04 -9.09
N HIS A 271 -11.92 -0.48 -8.17
CA HIS A 271 -13.24 -1.00 -8.52
C HIS A 271 -14.20 0.11 -8.98
N SER A 272 -14.14 1.29 -8.34
CA SER A 272 -14.93 2.45 -8.77
C SER A 272 -14.50 3.01 -10.12
N GLU A 273 -13.21 2.99 -10.46
CA GLU A 273 -12.72 3.44 -11.76
C GLU A 273 -13.12 2.47 -12.89
N ALA A 274 -13.11 1.17 -12.62
CA ALA A 274 -13.57 0.15 -13.58
C ALA A 274 -15.07 0.29 -13.90
N LEU A 275 -15.90 0.69 -12.93
CA LEU A 275 -17.35 0.87 -13.10
C LEU A 275 -17.74 2.19 -13.79
N ILE A 276 -16.81 3.13 -13.99
CA ILE A 276 -17.06 4.42 -14.66
C ILE A 276 -16.70 4.36 -16.16
N ILE A 277 -15.97 3.32 -16.58
CA ILE A 277 -15.46 3.16 -17.96
C ILE A 277 -16.34 2.22 -18.80
N ASP A 278 -17.33 1.56 -18.19
CA ASP A 278 -18.41 0.81 -18.87
C ASP A 278 -19.71 1.64 -18.96
#